data_AF-A0A0M2SGM2-F1
#
_entry.id   AF-A0A0M2SGM2-F1
#
_cell.length_a   1.000
_cell.length_b   1.000
_cell.length_c   1.000
_cell.angle_alpha   90.00
_cell.angle_beta   90.00
_cell.angle_gamma   90.00
#
_symmetry.space_group_name_H-M   'P 1'
#
loop_
_entity.id
_entity.type
_entity.pdbx_description
1 polymer ?
#
loop_
_entity_poly.entity_id
_entity_poly.type
_entity_poly.pdbx_seq_one_letter_code
_entity_poly.pdbx_strand_id
1 'polypeptide(L)'
;MIGMAIETSVSKCREAGITYEVMMSGANHDANSLSSVMNSGLIFIPCRNGVSHNPKEYAAPEDIARGAEVLLGTVMQLQAG
;
A
#
# COMPACT_ATOMS: atom_id res chain seq x y z
N MET A 1 -5.92 16.77 1.10
CA MET A 1 -6.37 15.86 2.18
C MET A 1 -5.98 14.45 1.77
N ILE A 2 -5.49 13.64 2.70
CA ILE A 2 -5.16 12.23 2.44
C ILE A 2 -6.50 11.46 2.35
N GLY A 3 -6.65 10.56 1.37
CA GLY A 3 -7.91 9.83 1.15
C GLY A 3 -8.16 8.77 2.22
N MET A 4 -9.43 8.46 2.49
CA MET A 4 -9.86 7.48 3.51
C MET A 4 -9.19 6.11 3.34
N ALA A 5 -8.91 5.67 2.10
CA ALA A 5 -8.22 4.41 1.85
C ALA A 5 -6.80 4.42 2.45
N ILE A 6 -6.07 5.53 2.29
CA ILE A 6 -4.72 5.69 2.81
C ILE A 6 -4.74 5.81 4.33
N GLU A 7 -5.68 6.57 4.90
CA GLU A 7 -5.85 6.69 6.35
C GLU A 7 -6.14 5.34 7.01
N THR A 8 -6.97 4.52 6.36
CA THR A 8 -7.28 3.16 6.82
C THR A 8 -6.04 2.28 6.80
N SER A 9 -5.28 2.27 5.70
CA SER A 9 -4.00 1.53 5.62
C SER A 9 -3.01 1.96 6.71
N VAL A 10 -2.90 3.26 6.98
CA VAL A 10 -2.05 3.79 8.05
C VAL A 10 -2.48 3.27 9.42
N SER A 11 -3.79 3.21 9.70
CA SER A 11 -4.29 2.60 10.95
C SER A 11 -3.87 1.14 11.07
N LYS A 12 -3.98 0.36 9.98
CA LYS A 12 -3.60 -1.06 9.99
C LYS A 12 -2.10 -1.27 10.18
N CYS A 13 -1.25 -0.42 9.60
CA CYS A 13 0.19 -0.44 9.93
C CYS A 13 0.44 -0.19 11.42
N ARG A 14 -0.25 0.79 12.04
CA ARG A 14 -0.09 1.10 13.47
C ARG A 14 -0.53 -0.06 14.36
N GLU A 15 -1.69 -0.66 14.07
CA GLU A 15 -2.24 -1.80 14.81
C GLU A 15 -1.29 -3.00 14.76
N ALA A 16 -0.68 -3.27 13.61
CA ALA A 16 0.28 -4.36 13.42
C ALA A 16 1.71 -4.03 13.88
N GLY A 17 1.99 -2.81 14.34
CA GLY A 17 3.34 -2.38 14.72
C GLY A 17 4.33 -2.29 13.55
N ILE A 18 3.82 -2.11 12.33
CA ILE A 18 4.63 -2.00 11.10
C ILE A 18 5.02 -0.53 10.90
N THR A 19 6.33 -0.28 10.73
CA THR A 19 6.83 1.05 10.38
C THR A 19 6.36 1.44 8.97
N TYR A 20 5.92 2.68 8.80
CA TYR A 20 5.39 3.16 7.53
C TYR A 20 5.78 4.62 7.27
N GLU A 21 5.67 5.02 6.00
CA GLU A 21 5.77 6.40 5.56
C GLU A 21 4.63 6.69 4.57
N VAL A 22 4.10 7.92 4.59
CA VAL A 22 3.15 8.37 3.58
C VAL A 22 3.93 9.08 2.48
N MET A 23 3.87 8.56 1.26
CA MET A 23 4.65 9.06 0.14
C MET A 23 3.84 9.12 -1.16
N MET A 24 4.32 9.89 -2.13
CA MET A 24 3.79 9.86 -3.50
C MET A 24 4.47 8.75 -4.30
N SER A 25 3.72 8.09 -5.19
CA SER A 25 4.32 7.19 -6.17
C SER A 25 4.94 8.00 -7.31
N GLY A 26 6.18 7.67 -7.67
CA GLY A 26 6.82 8.17 -8.89
C GLY A 26 6.39 7.42 -10.15
N ALA A 27 5.76 6.25 -10.00
CA ALA A 27 5.23 5.45 -11.11
C ALA A 27 3.73 5.67 -11.29
N ASN A 28 3.24 5.43 -12.50
CA ASN A 28 1.81 5.44 -12.77
C ASN A 28 1.18 4.08 -12.41
N HIS A 29 -0.04 4.11 -11.89
CA HIS A 29 -0.83 2.95 -11.52
C HIS A 29 -2.29 3.15 -11.95
N ASP A 30 -3.05 2.07 -12.07
CA ASP A 30 -4.50 2.17 -12.35
C ASP A 30 -5.24 2.98 -11.28
N ALA A 31 -4.71 2.97 -10.05
CA ALA A 31 -5.21 3.77 -8.95
C ALA A 31 -5.25 5.29 -9.26
N ASN A 32 -4.35 5.80 -10.12
CA ASN A 32 -4.36 7.19 -10.57
C ASN A 32 -5.64 7.54 -11.36
N SER A 33 -6.09 6.63 -12.23
CA SER A 33 -7.34 6.82 -12.98
C SER A 33 -8.55 6.66 -12.06
N LEU A 34 -8.51 5.65 -11.18
CA LEU A 34 -9.60 5.33 -10.26
C LEU A 34 -9.83 6.42 -9.20
N SER A 35 -8.79 7.17 -8.80
CA SER A 35 -8.93 8.22 -7.78
C SER A 35 -9.87 9.35 -8.17
N SER A 36 -10.23 9.47 -9.46
CA SER A 36 -11.19 10.47 -9.94
C SER A 36 -12.66 10.08 -9.71
N VAL A 37 -12.94 8.78 -9.50
CA VAL A 37 -14.32 8.24 -9.43
C VAL A 37 -14.61 7.49 -8.14
N MET A 38 -13.59 7.09 -7.39
CA MET A 38 -13.74 6.40 -6.11
C MET A 38 -12.58 6.73 -5.18
N ASN A 39 -12.78 6.47 -3.89
CA ASN A 39 -11.70 6.50 -2.91
C ASN A 39 -10.71 5.35 -3.22
N SER A 40 -9.52 5.70 -3.71
CA SER A 40 -8.44 4.75 -4.02
C SER A 40 -7.15 5.12 -3.29
N GLY A 41 -6.30 4.13 -3.06
CA GLY A 41 -5.00 4.29 -2.42
C GLY A 41 -4.07 3.13 -2.77
N LEU A 42 -2.77 3.32 -2.54
CA LEU A 42 -1.74 2.30 -2.76
C LEU A 42 -1.09 1.93 -1.43
N ILE A 43 -0.68 0.66 -1.31
CA ILE A 43 0.18 0.16 -0.25
C ILE A 43 1.48 -0.27 -0.93
N PHE A 44 2.60 0.33 -0.54
CA PHE A 44 3.92 -0.05 -1.03
C PHE A 44 4.67 -0.90 -0.01
N ILE A 45 5.45 -1.83 -0.55
CA ILE A 45 6.42 -2.64 0.19
C ILE A 45 7.83 -2.37 -0.35
N PRO A 46 8.90 -2.56 0.44
CA PRO A 46 10.26 -2.41 -0.04
C PRO A 46 10.58 -3.36 -1.21
N CYS A 47 11.31 -2.83 -2.19
CA CYS A 47 11.99 -3.60 -3.21
C CYS A 47 13.50 -3.45 -3.03
N ARG A 48 14.26 -4.55 -3.12
CA ARG A 48 15.71 -4.58 -2.92
C ARG A 48 16.38 -3.61 -3.91
N ASN A 49 17.07 -2.61 -3.36
CA ASN A 49 17.76 -1.55 -4.11
C ASN A 49 16.84 -0.74 -5.06
N GLY A 50 15.52 -0.79 -4.89
CA GLY A 50 14.56 -0.09 -5.75
C GLY A 50 14.57 -0.53 -7.21
N VAL A 51 15.09 -1.73 -7.51
CA VAL A 51 15.17 -2.25 -8.88
C VAL A 51 13.79 -2.73 -9.32
N SER A 52 13.30 -2.25 -10.45
CA SER A 52 12.05 -2.71 -11.07
C SER A 52 12.19 -2.86 -12.59
N HIS A 53 11.26 -3.54 -13.25
CA HIS A 53 11.31 -3.88 -14.69
C HIS A 53 12.60 -4.61 -15.09
N ASN A 54 13.11 -5.43 -14.18
CA ASN A 54 14.38 -6.14 -14.34
C ASN A 54 14.29 -7.50 -13.68
N PRO A 55 14.88 -8.58 -14.23
CA PRO A 55 14.90 -9.90 -13.59
C PRO A 55 15.51 -9.94 -12.18
N LYS A 56 16.25 -8.90 -11.77
CA LYS A 56 16.80 -8.74 -10.42
C LYS A 56 15.83 -8.09 -9.42
N GLU A 57 14.65 -7.67 -9.86
CA GLU A 57 13.57 -7.16 -9.02
C GLU A 57 13.20 -8.19 -7.95
N TYR A 58 13.14 -7.75 -6.70
CA TYR A 58 12.97 -8.64 -5.55
C TYR A 58 12.36 -7.91 -4.37
N ALA A 59 11.27 -8.46 -3.84
CA ALA A 59 10.73 -8.13 -2.53
C ALA A 59 10.97 -9.30 -1.56
N ALA A 60 11.32 -8.99 -0.31
CA ALA A 60 11.52 -10.02 0.70
C ALA A 60 10.16 -10.67 1.06
N PRO A 61 10.10 -12.00 1.28
CA PRO A 61 8.86 -12.68 1.65
C PRO A 61 8.15 -12.05 2.86
N GLU A 62 8.91 -11.56 3.84
CA GLU A 62 8.39 -10.91 5.04
C GLU A 62 7.71 -9.58 4.72
N ASP A 63 8.25 -8.80 3.79
CA ASP A 63 7.67 -7.54 3.35
C ASP A 63 6.43 -7.76 2.48
N ILE A 64 6.43 -8.81 1.65
CA ILE A 64 5.24 -9.25 0.89
C ILE A 64 4.12 -9.63 1.86
N ALA A 65 4.43 -10.43 2.89
CA ALA A 65 3.47 -10.86 3.89
C ALA A 65 2.87 -9.67 4.67
N ARG A 66 3.71 -8.72 5.11
CA ARG A 66 3.27 -7.48 5.76
C ARG A 66 2.36 -6.64 4.86
N GLY A 67 2.73 -6.48 3.59
CA GLY A 67 1.88 -5.77 2.62
C GLY A 67 0.52 -6.42 2.45
N ALA A 68 0.48 -7.75 2.38
CA ALA A 68 -0.77 -8.52 2.28
C ALA A 68 -1.62 -8.42 3.55
N GLU A 69 -1.02 -8.44 4.73
CA GLU A 69 -1.70 -8.26 6.03
C GLU A 69 -2.38 -6.88 6.10
N VAL A 70 -1.65 -5.81 5.78
CA VAL A 70 -2.19 -4.44 5.76
C VAL A 70 -3.31 -4.32 4.72
N LEU A 71 -3.14 -4.90 3.53
CA LEU A 71 -4.18 -4.90 2.49
C LEU A 71 -5.45 -5.58 2.98
N LEU A 72 -5.35 -6.78 3.56
CA LEU A 72 -6.49 -7.52 4.08
C LEU A 72 -7.22 -6.72 5.17
N GLY A 73 -6.49 -6.22 6.17
CA GLY A 73 -7.07 -5.41 7.24
C GLY A 73 -7.74 -4.13 6.72
N THR A 74 -7.18 -3.52 5.68
CA THR A 74 -7.73 -2.31 5.06
C THR A 74 -9.04 -2.63 4.35
N VAL A 75 -9.06 -3.66 3.51
CA VAL A 75 -10.27 -4.08 2.78
C VAL A 75 -11.38 -4.47 3.76
N MET A 76 -11.07 -5.23 4.80
CA MET A 76 -12.06 -5.61 5.83
C MET A 76 -12.64 -4.40 6.55
N GLN A 77 -11.82 -3.41 6.90
CA GLN A 77 -12.29 -2.19 7.55
C GLN A 77 -13.16 -1.32 6.61
N LEU A 78 -12.77 -1.20 5.34
CA LEU A 78 -13.54 -0.43 4.36
C LEU A 78 -14.86 -1.12 3.99
N GLN A 79 -14.92 -2.44 4.03
CA GLN A 79 -16.15 -3.21 3.81
C GLN A 79 -17.13 -3.10 5.00
N ALA A 80 -16.62 -2.91 6.22
CA ALA A 80 -17.43 -2.88 7.44
C ALA A 80 -18.19 -1.55 7.65
N GLY A 81 -18.01 -0.57 6.75
CA GLY A 81 -18.77 0.69 6.69
C GLY A 81 -19.59 0.81 5.41
#